data_AF-A0A075LUI1-F1
#
_entry.id   AF-A0A075LUI1-F1
#
_cell.length_a   1.000
_cell.length_b   1.000
_cell.length_c   1.000
_cell.angle_alpha   90.00
_cell.angle_beta   90.00
_cell.angle_gamma   90.00
#
_symmetry.space_group_name_H-M   'P 1'
#
loop_
_entity.id
_entity.type
_entity.pdbx_description
1 polymer ?
#
loop_
_entity_poly.entity_id
_entity_poly.type
_entity_poly.pdbx_seq_one_letter_code
_entity_poly.pdbx_strand_id
1 'polypeptide(L)'
;MLNKDYERELREKIKDLGRKLGFEVAEEWTPEPLRKEDRREVYIPRIDVVWYKRADPRFVKFLKAINGKMKERMSVNDGEEWLGILPKYRDVDKEVVIGFELELSDRPTKYILGDIANLSRMCDYGFIVIKDVENLVKRSIKASRAFSILHGASNVFVISPEELEEVIKKIVLR
;
A
#
# COMPACT_ATOMS: atom_id res chain seq x y z
N MET A 1 19.93 10.01 16.05
CA MET A 1 20.63 9.47 14.86
C MET A 1 20.40 7.98 14.67
N LEU A 2 20.45 7.14 15.72
CA LEU A 2 20.20 5.68 15.63
C LEU A 2 18.91 5.23 14.92
N ASN A 3 17.81 6.00 14.98
CA ASN A 3 16.51 5.55 14.46
C ASN A 3 16.42 5.56 12.92
N LYS A 4 17.10 6.50 12.25
CA LYS A 4 17.03 6.62 10.77
C LYS A 4 17.85 5.55 10.05
N ASP A 5 19.01 5.21 10.60
CA ASP A 5 19.84 4.14 10.04
C ASP A 5 19.15 2.78 10.20
N TYR A 6 18.53 2.53 11.36
CA TYR A 6 17.75 1.32 11.58
C TYR A 6 16.54 1.21 10.64
N GLU A 7 15.76 2.29 10.47
CA GLU A 7 14.64 2.32 9.53
C GLU A 7 15.09 2.00 8.10
N ARG A 8 16.20 2.59 7.66
CA ARG A 8 16.76 2.32 6.33
C ARG A 8 17.17 0.86 6.19
N GLU A 9 17.85 0.29 7.18
CA GLU A 9 18.24 -1.12 7.17
C GLU A 9 17.04 -2.06 7.12
N LEU A 10 16.01 -1.81 7.93
CA LEU A 10 14.78 -2.60 7.92
C LEU A 10 14.07 -2.50 6.57
N ARG A 11 14.01 -1.28 6.01
CA ARG A 11 13.45 -1.03 4.68
C ARG A 11 14.19 -1.85 3.62
N GLU A 12 15.52 -1.86 3.60
CA GLU A 12 16.30 -2.70 2.68
C GLU A 12 16.00 -4.19 2.85
N LYS A 13 15.93 -4.70 4.09
CA LYS A 13 15.58 -6.11 4.35
C LYS A 13 14.22 -6.49 3.77
N ILE A 14 13.21 -5.61 3.89
CA ILE A 14 11.87 -5.81 3.32
C ILE A 14 11.95 -5.84 1.79
N LYS A 15 12.67 -4.90 1.17
CA LYS A 15 12.82 -4.86 -0.30
C LYS A 15 13.52 -6.11 -0.83
N ASP A 16 14.58 -6.54 -0.16
CA ASP A 16 15.34 -7.73 -0.55
C ASP A 16 14.52 -9.01 -0.41
N LEU A 17 13.72 -9.13 0.66
CA LEU A 17 12.79 -10.26 0.79
C LEU A 17 11.77 -10.26 -0.36
N GLY A 18 11.15 -9.11 -0.67
CA GLY A 18 10.18 -9.00 -1.76
C GLY A 18 10.76 -9.46 -3.10
N ARG A 19 11.97 -9.01 -3.43
CA ARG A 19 12.68 -9.43 -4.66
C ARG A 19 12.96 -10.94 -4.67
N LYS A 20 13.41 -11.51 -3.55
CA LYS A 20 13.65 -12.96 -3.43
C LYS A 20 12.39 -13.80 -3.59
N LEU A 21 11.24 -13.26 -3.17
CA LEU A 21 9.92 -13.87 -3.35
C LEU A 21 9.32 -13.65 -4.74
N GLY A 22 10.07 -13.02 -5.67
CA GLY A 22 9.66 -12.83 -7.06
C GLY A 22 8.78 -11.60 -7.31
N PHE A 23 8.73 -10.67 -6.36
CA PHE A 23 8.03 -9.39 -6.54
C PHE A 23 8.95 -8.31 -7.09
N GLU A 24 8.35 -7.36 -7.78
CA GLU A 24 8.95 -6.05 -7.98
C GLU A 24 8.64 -5.15 -6.79
N VAL A 25 9.52 -4.18 -6.55
CA VAL A 25 9.48 -3.35 -5.34
C VAL A 25 9.55 -1.88 -5.70
N ALA A 26 8.70 -1.07 -5.07
CA ALA A 26 8.74 0.38 -5.15
C ALA A 26 8.69 1.01 -3.75
N GLU A 27 9.37 2.13 -3.58
CA GLU A 27 9.37 2.92 -2.35
C GLU A 27 8.51 4.17 -2.51
N GLU A 28 7.98 4.65 -1.40
CA GLU A 28 7.23 5.91 -1.33
C GLU A 28 6.12 5.95 -2.40
N TRP A 29 5.45 4.81 -2.57
CA TRP A 29 4.57 4.55 -3.71
C TRP A 29 3.24 5.27 -3.56
N THR A 30 2.80 5.82 -4.68
CA THR A 30 1.50 6.46 -4.86
C THR A 30 0.97 5.99 -6.21
N PRO A 31 -0.34 5.66 -6.33
CA PRO A 31 -0.95 5.33 -7.61
C PRO A 31 -0.63 6.39 -8.67
N GLU A 32 -0.18 5.98 -9.85
CA GLU A 32 0.14 6.86 -10.98
C GLU A 32 -1.00 7.82 -11.35
N PRO A 33 -2.30 7.40 -11.34
CA PRO A 33 -3.38 8.32 -11.64
C PRO A 33 -3.42 9.53 -10.69
N LEU A 34 -3.03 9.34 -9.43
CA LEU A 34 -3.08 10.40 -8.41
C LEU A 34 -1.85 11.30 -8.43
N ARG A 35 -0.71 10.87 -8.99
CA ARG A 35 0.53 11.67 -8.95
C ARG A 35 0.43 13.03 -9.63
N LYS A 36 -0.54 13.20 -10.54
CA LYS A 36 -0.77 14.42 -11.30
C LYS A 36 -1.81 15.35 -10.65
N GLU A 37 -2.51 14.87 -9.63
CA GLU A 37 -3.55 15.62 -8.93
C GLU A 37 -2.92 16.63 -7.95
N ASP A 38 -3.63 17.73 -7.67
CA ASP A 38 -3.22 18.66 -6.63
C ASP A 38 -3.50 18.07 -5.24
N ARG A 39 -2.46 17.95 -4.41
CA ARG A 39 -2.55 17.51 -3.01
C ARG A 39 -3.43 18.39 -2.13
N ARG A 40 -3.70 19.63 -2.55
CA ARG A 40 -4.60 20.56 -1.85
C ARG A 40 -6.08 20.23 -2.10
N GLU A 41 -6.36 19.57 -3.22
CA GLU A 41 -7.72 19.25 -3.66
C GLU A 41 -8.06 17.78 -3.40
N VAL A 42 -7.08 16.89 -3.54
CA VAL A 42 -7.26 15.45 -3.44
C VAL A 42 -6.29 14.84 -2.43
N TYR A 43 -6.81 13.97 -1.56
CA TYR A 43 -5.96 13.15 -0.71
C TYR A 43 -5.18 12.12 -1.55
N ILE A 44 -3.85 12.26 -1.53
CA ILE A 44 -2.92 11.38 -2.24
C ILE A 44 -2.22 10.47 -1.21
N PRO A 45 -2.58 9.17 -1.14
CA PRO A 45 -1.92 8.25 -0.24
C PRO A 45 -0.49 7.96 -0.71
N ARG A 46 0.39 7.67 0.25
CA ARG A 46 1.79 7.33 0.02
C ARG A 46 2.16 6.18 0.93
N ILE A 47 2.54 5.05 0.35
CA ILE A 47 2.94 3.84 1.07
C ILE A 47 4.47 3.75 1.08
N ASP A 48 5.08 3.49 2.23
CA ASP A 48 6.55 3.44 2.35
C ASP A 48 7.22 2.43 1.41
N VAL A 49 6.71 1.20 1.36
CA VAL A 49 7.21 0.15 0.45
C VAL A 49 6.03 -0.67 -0.08
N VAL A 50 6.02 -0.96 -1.37
CA VAL A 50 5.07 -1.90 -1.98
C VAL A 50 5.78 -3.01 -2.73
N TRP A 51 5.23 -4.21 -2.65
CA TRP A 51 5.56 -5.36 -3.49
C TRP A 51 4.45 -5.58 -4.50
N TYR A 52 4.80 -5.65 -5.77
CA TYR A 52 3.82 -5.73 -6.84
C TYR A 52 4.25 -6.70 -7.95
N LYS A 53 3.26 -7.08 -8.76
CA LYS A 53 3.47 -7.79 -10.03
C LYS A 53 3.10 -6.86 -11.18
N ARG A 54 3.89 -6.88 -12.25
CA ARG A 54 3.49 -6.19 -13.49
C ARG A 54 2.39 -6.96 -14.18
N ALA A 55 1.34 -6.24 -14.56
CA ALA A 55 0.32 -6.78 -15.43
C ALA A 55 0.88 -6.99 -16.85
N ASP A 56 0.33 -7.99 -17.55
CA ASP A 56 0.65 -8.21 -18.96
C ASP A 56 0.27 -6.96 -19.78
N PRO A 57 1.17 -6.41 -20.62
CA PRO A 57 0.87 -5.22 -21.42
C PRO A 57 -0.38 -5.36 -22.31
N ARG A 58 -0.71 -6.57 -22.75
CA ARG A 58 -1.92 -6.88 -23.52
C ARG A 58 -3.18 -6.71 -22.68
N PHE A 59 -3.14 -7.12 -21.42
CA PHE A 59 -4.23 -6.89 -20.47
C PHE A 59 -4.44 -5.40 -20.21
N VAL A 60 -3.37 -4.64 -19.97
CA VAL A 60 -3.44 -3.18 -19.81
C VAL A 60 -4.04 -2.53 -21.06
N LYS A 61 -3.60 -2.94 -22.26
CA LYS A 61 -4.15 -2.46 -23.53
C LYS A 61 -5.63 -2.81 -23.68
N PHE A 62 -6.03 -4.01 -23.29
CA PHE A 62 -7.43 -4.44 -23.28
C PHE A 62 -8.28 -3.54 -22.39
N LEU A 63 -7.88 -3.30 -21.13
CA LEU A 63 -8.61 -2.42 -20.21
C LEU A 63 -8.74 -0.99 -20.74
N LYS A 64 -7.65 -0.43 -21.30
CA LYS A 64 -7.67 0.91 -21.91
C LYS A 64 -8.63 0.98 -23.10
N ALA A 65 -8.67 -0.05 -23.95
CA ALA A 65 -9.58 -0.12 -25.08
C ALA A 65 -11.06 -0.19 -24.64
N ILE A 66 -11.36 -0.97 -23.60
CA ILE A 66 -12.70 -1.04 -23.01
C ILE A 66 -13.10 0.33 -22.43
N ASN A 67 -12.22 0.97 -21.65
CA ASN A 67 -12.48 2.30 -21.09
C ASN A 67 -12.73 3.34 -22.19
N GLY A 68 -11.98 3.29 -23.29
CA GLY A 68 -12.20 4.14 -24.47
C GLY A 68 -13.58 3.95 -25.10
N LYS A 69 -13.97 2.69 -25.35
CA LYS A 69 -15.31 2.37 -25.89
C LYS A 69 -16.44 2.84 -24.96
N MET A 70 -16.23 2.81 -23.65
CA MET A 70 -17.22 3.31 -22.69
C MET A 70 -17.32 4.83 -22.73
N LYS A 71 -16.18 5.54 -22.79
CA LYS A 71 -16.17 7.00 -22.97
C LYS A 71 -16.92 7.42 -24.24
N GLU A 72 -16.67 6.74 -25.36
CA GLU A 72 -17.37 6.97 -26.63
C GLU A 72 -18.90 6.79 -26.50
N ARG A 73 -19.36 5.70 -25.84
CA ARG A 73 -20.79 5.44 -25.63
C ARG A 73 -21.49 6.46 -24.77
N MET A 74 -20.76 7.10 -23.85
CA MET A 74 -21.31 8.11 -22.96
C MET A 74 -21.28 9.52 -23.56
N SER A 75 -20.81 9.68 -24.80
CA SER A 75 -20.69 10.98 -25.48
C SER A 75 -19.98 12.05 -24.64
N VAL A 76 -19.06 11.63 -23.77
CA VAL A 76 -18.30 12.53 -22.89
C VAL A 76 -17.35 13.33 -23.78
N ASN A 77 -17.63 14.61 -23.92
CA ASN A 77 -16.81 15.54 -24.69
C ASN A 77 -15.40 15.62 -24.08
N ASP A 78 -14.40 16.02 -24.88
CA ASP A 78 -13.00 16.12 -24.44
C ASP A 78 -12.73 17.21 -23.36
N GLY A 79 -13.77 17.84 -22.81
CA GLY A 79 -13.71 18.78 -21.69
C GLY A 79 -14.51 18.36 -20.43
N GLU A 80 -15.24 17.25 -20.46
CA GLU A 80 -15.92 16.72 -19.28
C GLU A 80 -15.02 15.71 -18.54
N GLU A 81 -15.00 15.76 -17.20
CA GLU A 81 -14.21 14.84 -16.38
C GLU A 81 -14.78 13.42 -16.51
N TRP A 82 -14.19 12.60 -17.37
CA TRP A 82 -14.46 11.16 -17.40
C TRP A 82 -13.90 10.53 -16.12
N LEU A 83 -14.76 10.37 -15.11
CA LEU A 83 -14.40 9.69 -13.86
C LEU A 83 -13.96 8.24 -14.08
N GLY A 84 -14.38 7.63 -15.21
CA GLY A 84 -13.99 6.30 -15.62
C GLY A 84 -14.46 5.18 -14.71
N ILE A 85 -14.29 3.94 -15.17
CA ILE A 85 -14.41 2.75 -14.31
C ILE A 85 -13.05 2.28 -13.79
N LEU A 86 -11.95 2.80 -14.36
CA LEU A 86 -10.62 2.45 -13.91
C LEU A 86 -10.38 3.10 -12.53
N PRO A 87 -9.98 2.32 -11.53
CA PRO A 87 -9.84 2.80 -10.17
C PRO A 87 -8.78 3.91 -10.08
N LYS A 88 -9.16 5.10 -9.57
CA LYS A 88 -8.21 6.22 -9.33
C LYS A 88 -7.10 5.84 -8.35
N TYR A 89 -7.36 4.89 -7.45
CA TYR A 89 -6.45 4.51 -6.36
C TYR A 89 -5.70 3.20 -6.60
N ARG A 90 -5.64 2.73 -7.84
CA ARG A 90 -4.84 1.56 -8.22
C ARG A 90 -4.13 1.81 -9.55
N ASP A 91 -2.97 1.19 -9.70
CA ASP A 91 -2.26 1.15 -10.96
C ASP A 91 -2.83 0.01 -11.81
N VAL A 92 -3.18 0.30 -13.07
CA VAL A 92 -3.67 -0.75 -13.99
C VAL A 92 -2.55 -1.67 -14.48
N ASP A 93 -1.31 -1.20 -14.42
CA ASP A 93 -0.10 -1.90 -14.86
C ASP A 93 0.67 -2.56 -13.69
N LYS A 94 0.31 -2.24 -12.45
CA LYS A 94 0.91 -2.81 -11.24
C LYS A 94 -0.17 -3.36 -10.31
N GLU A 95 -0.17 -4.67 -10.14
CA GLU A 95 -0.96 -5.33 -9.10
C GLU A 95 -0.19 -5.25 -7.79
N VAL A 96 -0.53 -4.28 -6.94
CA VAL A 96 0.07 -4.13 -5.61
C VAL A 96 -0.48 -5.21 -4.69
N VAL A 97 0.36 -6.21 -4.41
CA VAL A 97 -0.02 -7.37 -3.59
C VAL A 97 0.20 -7.06 -2.11
N ILE A 98 1.36 -6.47 -1.77
CA ILE A 98 1.73 -6.19 -0.38
C ILE A 98 2.16 -4.73 -0.22
N GLY A 99 1.63 -4.04 0.79
CA GLY A 99 2.08 -2.71 1.20
C GLY A 99 2.62 -2.72 2.63
N PHE A 100 3.66 -1.93 2.87
CA PHE A 100 4.29 -1.74 4.18
C PHE A 100 4.30 -0.26 4.54
N GLU A 101 3.87 0.06 5.76
CA GLU A 101 4.05 1.37 6.41
C GLU A 101 5.00 1.20 7.61
N LEU A 102 6.06 2.01 7.67
CA LEU A 102 7.10 1.93 8.69
C LEU A 102 6.92 3.05 9.71
N GLU A 103 6.24 2.74 10.81
CA GLU A 103 5.98 3.68 11.90
C GLU A 103 6.93 3.43 13.07
N LEU A 104 8.22 3.74 12.85
CA LEU A 104 9.30 3.52 13.83
C LEU A 104 9.52 4.70 14.81
N SER A 105 8.62 5.69 14.78
CA SER A 105 8.63 6.86 15.66
C SER A 105 7.42 6.83 16.61
N ASP A 106 7.51 7.49 17.76
CA ASP A 106 6.39 7.60 18.71
C ASP A 106 5.25 8.41 18.07
N ARG A 107 4.30 7.72 17.44
CA ARG A 107 3.12 8.35 16.80
C ARG A 107 1.82 8.12 17.58
N PRO A 108 0.91 9.11 17.59
CA PRO A 108 -0.44 8.94 18.10
C PRO A 108 -1.25 7.90 17.28
N THR A 109 -2.10 7.12 17.96
CA THR A 109 -2.94 6.06 17.38
C THR A 109 -3.83 6.49 16.20
N LYS A 110 -4.14 7.79 16.05
CA LYS A 110 -4.99 8.31 14.97
C LYS A 110 -4.39 8.13 13.56
N TYR A 111 -3.06 8.08 13.45
CA TYR A 111 -2.39 7.89 12.16
C TYR A 111 -2.54 6.44 11.67
N ILE A 112 -2.57 5.49 12.61
CA ILE A 112 -2.67 4.04 12.36
C ILE A 112 -4.00 3.66 11.68
N LEU A 113 -5.12 4.33 12.02
CA LEU A 113 -6.40 4.11 11.33
C LEU A 113 -6.36 4.57 9.86
N GLY A 114 -5.64 5.67 9.59
CA GLY A 114 -5.40 6.14 8.23
C GLY A 114 -4.58 5.14 7.44
N ASP A 115 -3.52 4.60 8.04
CA ASP A 115 -2.66 3.59 7.43
C ASP A 115 -3.41 2.29 7.16
N ILE A 116 -4.24 1.82 8.12
CA ILE A 116 -5.13 0.67 7.91
C ILE A 116 -6.05 0.91 6.72
N ALA A 117 -6.72 2.06 6.66
CA ALA A 117 -7.66 2.36 5.57
C ALA A 117 -6.97 2.45 4.21
N ASN A 118 -5.77 3.06 4.16
CA ASN A 118 -4.94 3.17 2.97
C ASN A 118 -4.52 1.80 2.46
N LEU A 119 -3.88 1.00 3.32
CA LEU A 119 -3.38 -0.33 2.98
C LEU A 119 -4.52 -1.26 2.55
N SER A 120 -5.63 -1.30 3.31
CA SER A 120 -6.78 -2.17 3.01
C SER A 120 -7.41 -1.87 1.64
N ARG A 121 -7.29 -0.62 1.15
CA ARG A 121 -7.90 -0.21 -0.12
C ARG A 121 -6.98 -0.41 -1.32
N MET A 122 -5.68 -0.25 -1.11
CA MET A 122 -4.68 -0.20 -2.19
C MET A 122 -3.92 -1.51 -2.38
N CYS A 123 -3.89 -2.39 -1.38
CA CYS A 123 -3.11 -3.63 -1.41
C CYS A 123 -4.02 -4.82 -1.08
N ASP A 124 -3.63 -6.02 -1.50
CA ASP A 124 -4.31 -7.25 -1.06
C ASP A 124 -3.98 -7.57 0.39
N TYR A 125 -2.75 -7.28 0.81
CA TYR A 125 -2.25 -7.43 2.19
C TYR A 125 -1.46 -6.18 2.62
N GLY A 126 -1.72 -5.70 3.83
CA GLY A 126 -1.01 -4.57 4.42
C GLY A 126 -0.22 -4.95 5.66
N PHE A 127 0.94 -4.33 5.86
CA PHE A 127 1.75 -4.47 7.07
C PHE A 127 2.04 -3.09 7.65
N ILE A 128 1.66 -2.89 8.90
CA ILE A 128 2.07 -1.73 9.69
C ILE A 128 3.15 -2.20 10.64
N VAL A 129 4.38 -1.76 10.39
CA VAL A 129 5.54 -2.09 11.21
C VAL A 129 5.73 -0.99 12.22
N ILE A 130 5.46 -1.30 13.49
CA ILE A 130 5.37 -0.28 14.54
C ILE A 130 6.16 -0.67 15.77
N LYS A 131 6.88 0.28 16.35
CA LYS A 131 7.61 0.05 17.61
C LYS A 131 6.63 -0.19 18.75
N ASP A 132 6.85 -1.22 19.55
CA ASP A 132 5.96 -1.54 20.67
C ASP A 132 6.25 -0.69 21.93
N VAL A 133 5.91 0.60 21.85
CA VAL A 133 5.96 1.53 22.99
C VAL A 133 4.57 1.61 23.62
N GLU A 134 4.46 1.50 24.95
CA GLU A 134 3.16 1.59 25.66
C GLU A 134 2.04 0.68 25.09
N ASN A 135 2.37 -0.57 24.75
CA ASN A 135 1.43 -1.54 24.14
C ASN A 135 0.82 -1.05 22.81
N LEU A 136 1.53 -0.23 22.05
CA LEU A 136 1.03 0.32 20.79
C LEU A 136 0.73 -0.76 19.76
N VAL A 137 1.50 -1.86 19.71
CA VAL A 137 1.19 -3.01 18.84
C VAL A 137 -0.19 -3.57 19.19
N LYS A 138 -0.44 -3.86 20.47
CA LYS A 138 -1.72 -4.41 20.94
C LYS A 138 -2.90 -3.46 20.68
N ARG A 139 -2.72 -2.16 20.87
CA ARG A 139 -3.75 -1.15 20.57
C ARG A 139 -4.07 -1.10 19.07
N SER A 140 -3.04 -1.17 18.23
CA SER A 140 -3.15 -1.16 16.77
C SER A 140 -3.83 -2.41 16.22
N ILE A 141 -3.52 -3.58 16.80
CA ILE A 141 -4.23 -4.84 16.49
C ILE A 141 -5.73 -4.71 16.82
N LYS A 142 -6.08 -4.12 17.98
CA LYS A 142 -7.49 -3.86 18.32
C LYS A 142 -8.15 -2.90 17.33
N ALA A 143 -7.44 -1.86 16.88
CA ALA A 143 -7.95 -0.92 15.89
C ALA A 143 -8.18 -1.59 14.52
N SER A 144 -7.23 -2.39 14.03
CA SER A 144 -7.37 -3.19 12.79
C SER A 144 -8.56 -4.15 12.86
N ARG A 145 -8.76 -4.82 14.00
CA ARG A 145 -9.94 -5.67 14.24
C ARG A 145 -11.25 -4.88 14.22
N ALA A 146 -11.31 -3.74 14.91
CA ALA A 146 -12.50 -2.89 14.92
C ALA A 146 -12.83 -2.36 13.52
N PHE A 147 -11.82 -1.92 12.77
CA PHE A 147 -11.96 -1.52 11.37
C PHE A 147 -12.51 -2.67 10.53
N SER A 148 -11.99 -3.89 10.74
CA SER A 148 -12.42 -5.06 9.99
C SER A 148 -13.89 -5.43 10.22
N ILE A 149 -14.38 -5.23 11.45
CA ILE A 149 -15.79 -5.44 11.80
C ILE A 149 -16.69 -4.41 11.11
N LEU A 150 -16.24 -3.16 11.00
CA LEU A 150 -17.04 -2.06 10.47
C LEU A 150 -17.03 -1.96 8.94
N HIS A 151 -15.94 -2.36 8.29
CA HIS A 151 -15.70 -2.10 6.87
C HIS A 151 -15.39 -3.36 6.05
N GLY A 152 -15.46 -4.55 6.66
CA GLY A 152 -15.05 -5.81 6.03
C GLY A 152 -13.58 -6.12 6.25
N ALA A 153 -13.08 -7.27 5.78
CA ALA A 153 -11.73 -7.74 6.06
C ALA A 153 -10.67 -6.67 5.71
N SER A 154 -9.86 -6.24 6.69
CA SER A 154 -8.81 -5.25 6.46
C SER A 154 -7.58 -5.82 5.76
N ASN A 155 -7.31 -7.13 5.90
CA ASN A 155 -6.05 -7.78 5.48
C ASN A 155 -4.78 -7.03 5.95
N VAL A 156 -4.89 -6.20 7.00
CA VAL A 156 -3.79 -5.41 7.55
C VAL A 156 -3.28 -6.06 8.83
N PHE A 157 -2.03 -6.48 8.78
CA PHE A 157 -1.26 -7.00 9.89
C PHE A 157 -0.50 -5.88 10.58
N VAL A 158 -0.37 -5.99 11.90
CA VAL A 158 0.47 -5.11 12.70
C VAL A 158 1.55 -5.98 13.33
N ILE A 159 2.81 -5.57 13.19
CA ILE A 159 3.97 -6.34 13.65
C ILE A 159 5.05 -5.41 14.19
N SER A 160 5.82 -5.86 15.18
CA SER A 160 7.01 -5.12 15.61
C SER A 160 8.18 -5.30 14.63
N PRO A 161 9.15 -4.35 14.58
CA PRO A 161 10.37 -4.54 13.79
C PRO A 161 11.12 -5.83 14.15
N GLU A 162 11.21 -6.15 15.43
CA GLU A 162 11.91 -7.33 15.95
C GLU A 162 11.22 -8.63 15.49
N GLU A 163 9.90 -8.72 15.62
CA GLU A 163 9.11 -9.85 15.15
C GLU A 163 9.23 -10.04 13.63
N LEU A 164 9.20 -8.94 12.86
CA LEU A 164 9.38 -8.98 11.42
C LEU A 164 10.75 -9.53 11.04
N GLU A 165 11.82 -9.08 11.70
CA GLU A 165 13.16 -9.60 11.45
C GLU A 165 13.28 -11.10 11.76
N GLU A 166 12.65 -11.58 12.83
CA GLU A 166 12.61 -13.01 13.14
C GLU A 166 11.91 -13.83 12.05
N VAL A 167 10.79 -13.31 11.51
CA VAL A 167 10.06 -13.95 10.41
C VAL A 167 10.91 -13.95 9.13
N ILE A 168 11.55 -12.83 8.78
CA ILE A 168 12.44 -12.73 7.61
C ILE A 168 13.56 -13.77 7.72
N LYS A 169 14.22 -13.89 8.87
CA LYS A 169 15.28 -14.88 9.10
C LYS A 169 14.80 -16.32 8.85
N LYS A 170 13.59 -16.67 9.32
CA LYS A 170 13.01 -18.01 9.14
C LYS A 170 12.68 -18.34 7.68
N ILE A 171 12.35 -17.34 6.87
CA ILE A 171 12.02 -17.52 5.45
C ILE A 171 13.30 -17.63 4.61
N VAL A 172 14.30 -16.79 4.87
CA VAL A 172 15.55 -16.74 4.08
C VAL A 172 16.50 -17.91 4.38
N LEU A 173 16.40 -18.53 5.56
CA LEU A 173 17.21 -19.70 5.94
C LEU A 173 16.61 -21.05 5.49
N ARG A 174 15.49 -21.05 4.77
CA ARG A 174 14.89 -22.22 4.14
C ARG A 174 15.12 -22.19 2.64
#